data_AF-A0A2P7YQC2-F1
#
_entry.id   AF-A0A2P7YQC2-F1
#
_cell.length_a   1.000
_cell.length_b   1.000
_cell.length_c   1.000
_cell.angle_alpha   90.00
_cell.angle_beta   90.00
_cell.angle_gamma   90.00
#
_symmetry.space_group_name_H-M   'P 1'
#
loop_
_entity.id
_entity.type
_entity.pdbx_description
1 polymer ?
#
loop_
_entity_poly.entity_id
_entity_poly.type
_entity_poly.pdbx_seq_one_letter_code
_entity_poly.pdbx_strand_id
1 'polypeptide(L)'
;MAKKVSKHSRAARRGEINLDGEAKSLANVAKGENSDVRKSIIRTTIKNENLLAKKMENDAIRKKSNKRKTSALKHKLDRNLKLDGVLASKIQQSIDRAKYVQTARKLGWDQINKGLNVRLVEDLKKQDKPKLEEEMEMDEEDAYVEEFFKDTKPEEEEAQKAPKPDQNAFALLEETEA
;
A
#
# COMPACT_ATOMS: atom_id res chain seq x y z
N MET A 1 -13.09 -8.52 58.55
CA MET A 1 -14.01 -9.67 58.42
C MET A 1 -13.83 -10.28 57.04
N ALA A 2 -13.45 -11.57 56.95
CA ALA A 2 -13.24 -12.24 55.66
C ALA A 2 -14.58 -12.55 54.98
N LYS A 3 -14.72 -12.23 53.69
CA LYS A 3 -15.94 -12.49 52.91
C LYS A 3 -16.10 -14.00 52.70
N LYS A 4 -17.29 -14.54 52.96
CA LYS A 4 -17.60 -15.97 52.76
C LYS A 4 -17.46 -16.31 51.27
N VAL A 5 -16.54 -17.21 50.95
CA VAL A 5 -16.28 -17.65 49.58
C VAL A 5 -17.31 -18.74 49.23
N SER A 6 -18.03 -18.57 48.12
CA SER A 6 -19.02 -19.55 47.65
C SER A 6 -18.36 -20.88 47.26
N LYS A 7 -19.01 -22.00 47.64
CA LYS A 7 -18.57 -23.38 47.31
C LYS A 7 -18.41 -23.63 45.80
N HIS A 8 -19.12 -22.86 44.97
CA HIS A 8 -19.05 -22.97 43.49
C HIS A 8 -18.02 -22.03 42.85
N SER A 9 -17.30 -21.23 43.65
CA SER A 9 -16.32 -20.30 43.12
C SER A 9 -15.08 -21.02 42.59
N ARG A 10 -14.44 -20.41 41.60
CA ARG A 10 -13.23 -20.94 40.96
C ARG A 10 -12.05 -21.09 41.93
N ALA A 11 -11.99 -20.25 42.97
CA ALA A 11 -10.99 -20.34 44.02
C ALA A 11 -11.19 -21.58 44.92
N ALA A 12 -12.44 -21.91 45.27
CA ALA A 12 -12.76 -23.12 46.03
C ALA A 12 -12.40 -24.40 45.24
N ARG A 13 -12.75 -24.44 43.95
CA ARG A 13 -12.43 -25.58 43.06
C ARG A 13 -10.93 -25.78 42.83
N ARG A 14 -10.11 -24.73 42.92
CA ARG A 14 -8.64 -24.86 42.82
C ARG A 14 -8.02 -25.53 44.06
N GLY A 15 -8.67 -25.47 45.23
CA GLY A 15 -8.20 -26.13 46.45
C GLY A 15 -8.71 -27.56 46.63
N GLU A 16 -9.74 -27.97 45.89
CA GLU A 16 -10.39 -29.30 45.97
C GLU A 16 -9.71 -30.39 45.13
N ILE A 17 -8.68 -30.04 44.35
CA ILE A 17 -7.85 -31.03 43.66
C ILE A 17 -6.99 -31.69 44.73
N ASN A 18 -7.41 -32.89 45.17
CA ASN A 18 -6.67 -33.75 46.10
C ASN A 18 -5.30 -34.12 45.52
N LEU A 19 -4.31 -33.23 45.69
CA LEU A 19 -2.90 -33.47 45.39
C LEU A 19 -2.22 -34.36 46.45
N ASP A 20 -2.95 -34.73 47.51
CA ASP A 20 -2.40 -35.40 48.69
C ASP A 20 -2.15 -36.91 48.53
N GLY A 21 -2.74 -37.57 47.52
CA GLY A 21 -2.62 -39.03 47.36
C GLY A 21 -1.38 -39.46 46.56
N GLU A 22 -1.18 -38.87 45.39
CA GLU A 22 -0.14 -39.32 44.45
C GLU A 22 1.21 -38.63 44.70
N ALA A 23 1.21 -37.33 45.03
CA ALA A 23 2.45 -36.58 45.24
C ALA A 23 3.23 -37.02 46.49
N LYS A 24 2.53 -37.43 47.56
CA LYS A 24 3.16 -37.99 48.77
C LYS A 24 3.70 -39.40 48.54
N SER A 25 3.05 -40.19 47.68
CA SER A 25 3.52 -41.52 47.29
C SER A 25 4.87 -41.45 46.55
N LEU A 26 5.04 -40.46 45.67
CA LEU A 26 6.31 -40.20 44.95
C LEU A 26 7.45 -39.69 45.84
N ALA A 27 7.16 -39.18 47.05
CA ALA A 27 8.18 -38.75 48.00
C ALA A 27 8.91 -39.92 48.67
N ASN A 28 8.24 -41.08 48.78
CA ASN A 28 8.78 -42.30 49.40
C ASN A 28 9.49 -43.24 48.42
N VAL A 29 9.49 -42.92 47.12
CA VAL A 29 10.24 -43.69 46.13
C VAL A 29 11.73 -43.46 46.35
N ALA A 30 12.50 -44.54 46.50
CA ALA A 30 13.94 -44.49 46.66
C ALA A 30 14.57 -43.76 45.45
N LYS A 31 15.04 -42.54 45.68
CA LYS A 31 15.77 -41.76 44.67
C LYS A 31 17.16 -42.39 44.55
N GLY A 32 17.50 -42.92 43.38
CA GLY A 32 18.78 -43.59 43.16
C GLY A 32 19.97 -42.76 43.66
N GLU A 33 20.91 -43.45 44.32
CA GLU A 33 22.01 -42.90 45.13
C GLU A 33 22.94 -41.92 44.37
N ASN A 34 22.89 -41.91 43.04
CA ASN A 34 23.68 -41.02 42.17
C ASN A 34 22.99 -39.70 41.80
N SER A 35 21.86 -39.35 42.44
CA SER A 35 21.11 -38.13 42.12
C SER A 35 21.86 -36.84 42.47
N ASP A 36 22.74 -36.85 43.46
CA ASP A 36 23.38 -35.62 43.95
C ASP A 36 24.52 -35.14 43.05
N VAL A 37 25.28 -36.06 42.46
CA VAL A 37 26.27 -35.73 41.42
C VAL A 37 25.55 -35.18 40.18
N ARG A 38 24.47 -35.83 39.73
CA ARG A 38 23.65 -35.34 38.61
C ARG A 38 23.06 -33.97 38.89
N LYS A 39 22.49 -33.74 40.07
CA LYS A 39 22.00 -32.42 40.50
C LYS A 39 23.11 -31.39 40.56
N SER A 40 24.33 -31.77 40.99
CA SER A 40 25.48 -30.88 41.01
C SER A 40 25.85 -30.43 39.59
N ILE A 41 25.98 -31.38 38.66
CA ILE A 41 26.24 -31.10 37.25
C ILE A 41 25.16 -30.19 36.67
N ILE A 42 23.88 -30.53 36.85
CA ILE A 42 22.75 -29.72 36.37
C ILE A 42 22.77 -28.30 36.96
N ARG A 43 23.08 -28.14 38.25
CA ARG A 43 23.20 -26.80 38.86
C ARG A 43 24.36 -26.02 38.27
N THR A 44 25.50 -26.66 37.99
CA THR A 44 26.65 -26.00 37.39
C THR A 44 26.40 -25.61 35.93
N THR A 45 25.74 -26.46 35.14
CA THR A 45 25.40 -26.14 33.74
C THR A 45 24.44 -24.96 33.67
N ILE A 46 23.37 -24.97 34.48
CA ILE A 46 22.42 -23.84 34.57
C ILE A 46 23.13 -22.55 34.98
N LYS A 47 24.04 -22.59 35.97
CA LYS A 47 24.80 -21.40 36.38
C LYS A 47 25.68 -20.87 35.26
N ASN A 48 26.36 -21.75 34.53
CA ASN A 48 27.26 -21.39 33.43
C ASN A 48 26.49 -20.83 32.23
N GLU A 49 25.37 -21.44 31.86
CA GLU A 49 24.48 -20.96 30.80
C GLU A 49 23.90 -19.58 31.14
N ASN A 50 23.42 -19.38 32.37
CA ASN A 50 22.94 -18.08 32.83
C ASN A 50 24.04 -17.01 32.83
N LEU A 51 25.27 -17.38 33.20
CA LEU A 51 26.41 -16.48 33.15
C LEU A 51 26.76 -16.10 31.71
N LEU A 52 26.72 -17.07 30.78
CA LEU A 52 26.95 -16.84 29.36
C LEU A 52 25.88 -15.92 28.77
N ALA A 53 24.60 -16.19 29.05
CA ALA A 53 23.49 -15.35 28.60
C ALA A 53 23.66 -13.89 29.07
N LYS A 54 23.99 -13.68 30.35
CA LYS A 54 24.27 -12.35 30.90
C LYS A 54 25.49 -11.68 30.27
N LYS A 55 26.55 -12.44 29.92
CA LYS A 55 27.71 -11.90 29.21
C LYS A 55 27.35 -11.45 27.81
N MET A 56 26.62 -12.27 27.06
CA MET A 56 26.16 -11.94 25.70
C MET A 56 25.23 -10.71 25.69
N GLU A 57 24.32 -10.61 26.66
CA GLU A 57 23.46 -9.45 26.84
C GLU A 57 24.26 -8.18 27.16
N ASN A 58 25.18 -8.26 28.12
CA ASN A 58 26.05 -7.12 28.48
C ASN A 58 26.94 -6.68 27.32
N ASP A 59 27.46 -7.61 26.52
CA ASP A 59 28.25 -7.29 25.33
C ASP A 59 27.38 -6.64 24.23
N ALA A 60 26.15 -7.10 24.04
CA ALA A 60 25.21 -6.46 23.13
C ALA A 60 24.88 -5.03 23.58
N ILE A 61 24.63 -4.83 24.88
CA ILE A 61 24.38 -3.51 25.47
C ILE A 61 25.61 -2.62 25.33
N ARG A 62 26.82 -3.11 25.64
CA ARG A 62 28.09 -2.37 25.48
C ARG A 62 28.35 -1.95 24.04
N LYS A 63 28.12 -2.85 23.07
CA LYS A 63 28.25 -2.54 21.64
C LYS A 63 27.23 -1.48 21.20
N LYS A 64 26.04 -1.48 21.79
CA LYS A 64 24.96 -0.52 21.49
C LYS A 64 25.16 0.83 22.19
N SER A 65 25.69 0.84 23.41
CA SER A 65 25.93 2.04 24.23
C SER A 65 27.23 2.76 23.88
N ASN A 66 28.28 2.04 23.44
CA ASN A 66 29.52 2.65 22.94
C ASN A 66 29.42 3.21 21.53
N LYS A 67 28.26 3.07 20.87
CA LYS A 67 27.89 3.92 19.72
C LYS A 67 27.49 5.31 20.24
N ARG A 68 28.41 5.97 20.97
CA ARG A 68 28.35 7.43 21.14
C ARG A 68 28.35 7.99 19.73
N LYS A 69 27.18 8.39 19.23
CA LYS A 69 27.06 9.07 17.94
C LYS A 69 27.98 10.27 18.04
N THR A 70 29.13 10.21 17.37
CA THR A 70 30.03 11.36 17.24
C THR A 70 29.22 12.52 16.69
N SER A 71 29.55 13.77 17.03
CA SER A 71 28.83 14.95 16.53
C SER A 71 28.61 14.87 15.00
N ALA A 72 29.62 14.38 14.27
CA ALA A 72 29.56 14.11 12.84
C ALA A 72 28.48 13.09 12.43
N LEU A 73 28.34 11.98 13.16
CA LEU A 73 27.31 10.97 12.87
C LEU A 73 25.89 11.49 13.20
N LYS A 74 25.75 12.32 14.22
CA LYS A 74 24.48 12.98 14.56
C LYS A 74 24.03 13.91 13.44
N HIS A 75 24.91 14.79 12.97
CA HIS A 75 24.60 15.70 11.87
C HIS A 75 24.25 14.98 10.56
N LYS A 76 24.92 13.86 10.24
CA LYS A 76 24.57 13.03 9.07
C LYS A 76 23.18 12.42 9.19
N LEU A 77 22.84 11.85 10.35
CA LEU A 77 21.51 11.28 10.57
C LEU A 77 20.41 12.35 10.57
N ASP A 78 20.64 13.51 11.18
CA ASP A 78 19.66 14.60 11.19
C ASP A 78 19.42 15.18 9.80
N ARG A 79 20.47 15.27 8.96
CA ARG A 79 20.34 15.70 7.57
C ARG A 79 19.55 14.67 6.76
N ASN A 80 19.86 13.38 6.91
CA ASN A 80 19.14 12.32 6.19
C ASN A 80 17.67 12.25 6.61
N LEU A 81 17.37 12.38 7.92
CA LEU A 81 15.99 12.44 8.42
C LEU A 81 15.20 13.62 7.83
N LYS A 82 15.85 14.79 7.66
CA LYS A 82 15.22 15.94 7.01
C LYS A 82 14.98 15.71 5.52
N LEU A 83 15.83 14.94 4.84
CA LEU A 83 15.71 14.66 3.40
C LEU A 83 14.72 13.53 3.09
N ASP A 84 14.64 12.50 3.93
CA ASP A 84 13.71 11.37 3.77
C ASP A 84 12.24 11.82 3.72
N GLY A 85 11.90 12.92 4.42
CA GLY A 85 10.55 13.49 4.39
C GLY A 85 10.26 14.40 3.18
N VAL A 86 11.28 15.01 2.57
CA VAL A 86 11.09 16.03 1.52
C VAL A 86 10.65 15.39 0.20
N LEU A 87 11.30 14.30 -0.21
CA LEU A 87 10.92 13.60 -1.44
C LEU A 87 9.56 12.94 -1.29
N ALA A 88 9.31 12.28 -0.17
CA ALA A 88 8.01 11.68 0.15
C ALA A 88 6.88 12.74 0.15
N SER A 89 7.13 13.92 0.75
CA SER A 89 6.16 15.02 0.73
C SER A 89 5.90 15.55 -0.69
N LYS A 90 6.94 15.70 -1.52
CA LYS A 90 6.78 16.11 -2.92
C LYS A 90 5.99 15.10 -3.75
N ILE A 91 6.25 13.80 -3.56
CA ILE A 91 5.49 12.71 -4.19
C ILE A 91 4.03 12.75 -3.75
N GLN A 92 3.78 12.91 -2.45
CA GLN A 92 2.42 13.01 -1.93
C GLN A 92 1.68 14.23 -2.51
N GLN A 93 2.33 15.40 -2.53
CA GLN A 93 1.75 16.61 -3.13
C GLN A 93 1.50 16.49 -4.64
N SER A 94 2.31 15.72 -5.38
CA SER A 94 2.06 15.49 -6.82
C SER A 94 0.88 14.55 -7.03
N ILE A 95 0.79 13.48 -6.23
CA ILE A 95 -0.34 12.55 -6.24
C ILE A 95 -1.64 13.28 -5.90
N ASP A 96 -1.64 14.11 -4.86
CA ASP A 96 -2.84 14.82 -4.41
C ASP A 96 -3.30 15.87 -5.43
N ARG A 97 -2.36 16.58 -6.07
CA ARG A 97 -2.68 17.49 -7.19
C ARG A 97 -3.27 16.75 -8.37
N ALA A 98 -2.70 15.61 -8.76
CA ALA A 98 -3.23 14.80 -9.86
C ALA A 98 -4.65 14.31 -9.56
N LYS A 99 -4.87 13.78 -8.35
CA LYS A 99 -6.20 13.35 -7.89
C LYS A 99 -7.19 14.51 -7.87
N TYR A 100 -6.80 15.68 -7.37
CA TYR A 100 -7.65 16.87 -7.36
C TYR A 100 -8.08 17.31 -8.77
N VAL A 101 -7.16 17.32 -9.73
CA VAL A 101 -7.49 17.66 -11.12
C VAL A 101 -8.44 16.63 -11.73
N GLN A 102 -8.20 15.34 -11.49
CA GLN A 102 -9.07 14.27 -11.98
C GLN A 102 -10.48 14.36 -11.39
N THR A 103 -10.60 14.57 -10.08
CA THR A 103 -11.90 14.72 -9.42
C THR A 103 -12.61 15.99 -9.87
N ALA A 104 -11.92 17.13 -9.94
CA ALA A 104 -12.50 18.39 -10.42
C ALA A 104 -13.01 18.27 -11.87
N ARG A 105 -12.24 17.62 -12.76
CA ARG A 105 -12.69 17.36 -14.13
C ARG A 105 -13.92 16.47 -14.16
N LYS A 106 -13.91 15.34 -13.43
CA LYS A 106 -15.06 14.42 -13.36
C LYS A 106 -16.31 15.13 -12.83
N LEU A 107 -16.18 15.92 -11.78
CA LEU A 107 -17.29 16.69 -11.21
C LEU A 107 -17.84 17.72 -12.21
N GLY A 108 -16.98 18.37 -12.99
CA GLY A 108 -17.40 19.26 -14.07
C GLY A 108 -18.22 18.53 -15.14
N TRP A 109 -17.76 17.35 -15.57
CA TRP A 109 -18.52 16.50 -16.50
C TRP A 109 -19.85 16.04 -15.90
N ASP A 110 -19.87 15.61 -14.64
CA ASP A 110 -21.10 15.20 -13.95
C ASP A 110 -22.09 16.36 -13.83
N GLN A 111 -21.61 17.60 -13.63
CA GLN A 111 -22.44 18.80 -13.58
C GLN A 111 -23.00 19.16 -14.95
N ILE A 112 -22.20 19.07 -16.01
CA ILE A 112 -22.66 19.28 -17.40
C ILE A 112 -23.72 18.25 -17.75
N ASN A 113 -23.49 16.97 -17.44
CA ASN A 113 -24.44 15.89 -17.70
C ASN A 113 -25.76 16.05 -16.94
N LYS A 114 -25.71 16.56 -15.70
CA LYS A 114 -26.93 16.91 -14.94
C LYS A 114 -27.65 18.13 -15.49
N GLY A 115 -26.90 19.10 -16.04
CA GLY A 115 -27.44 20.31 -16.66
C GLY A 115 -28.05 20.08 -18.04
N LEU A 116 -27.64 19.02 -18.75
CA LEU A 116 -28.29 18.52 -19.95
C LEU A 116 -29.63 17.87 -19.57
N ASN A 117 -30.66 18.69 -19.39
CA ASN A 117 -32.04 18.22 -19.39
C ASN A 117 -32.32 17.58 -20.76
N VAL A 118 -32.31 16.25 -20.83
CA VAL A 118 -32.69 15.42 -22.01
C VAL A 118 -34.21 15.52 -22.28
N ARG A 119 -34.79 16.72 -22.20
CA ARG A 119 -36.22 16.99 -22.39
C ARG A 119 -36.49 17.99 -23.51
N LEU A 120 -35.50 18.38 -24.32
CA LEU A 120 -35.69 19.45 -25.30
C LEU A 120 -35.25 19.13 -26.74
N VAL A 121 -34.81 17.91 -27.03
CA VAL A 121 -34.47 17.54 -28.43
C VAL A 121 -35.68 16.98 -29.19
N GLU A 122 -36.69 16.44 -28.51
CA GLU A 122 -37.93 16.02 -29.15
C GLU A 122 -38.87 17.19 -29.46
N ASP A 123 -38.81 18.28 -28.68
CA ASP A 123 -39.63 19.47 -28.89
C ASP A 123 -39.05 20.45 -29.91
N LEU A 124 -37.72 20.44 -30.15
CA LEU A 124 -37.07 21.30 -31.15
C LEU A 124 -37.14 20.77 -32.59
N LYS A 125 -37.43 19.49 -32.80
CA LYS A 125 -37.61 18.91 -34.15
C LYS A 125 -38.96 19.26 -34.81
N LYS A 126 -39.84 20.00 -34.12
CA LYS A 126 -41.16 20.41 -34.63
C LYS A 126 -41.26 21.90 -34.97
N GLN A 127 -40.16 22.64 -34.97
CA GLN A 127 -40.15 24.03 -35.44
C GLN A 127 -39.40 24.14 -36.77
N ASP A 128 -40.15 23.94 -37.86
CA ASP A 128 -39.76 24.38 -39.19
C ASP A 128 -39.53 25.89 -39.16
N LYS A 129 -38.26 26.30 -39.26
CA LYS A 129 -37.90 27.68 -39.59
C LYS A 129 -37.54 27.71 -41.08
N PRO A 130 -37.97 28.72 -41.84
CA PRO A 130 -37.54 28.87 -43.23
C PRO A 130 -36.01 29.08 -43.24
N LYS A 131 -35.29 28.22 -43.97
CA LYS A 131 -33.84 28.35 -44.18
C LYS A 131 -33.55 29.69 -44.86
N LEU A 132 -32.48 30.35 -44.44
CA LEU A 132 -31.99 31.59 -45.02
C LEU A 132 -31.35 31.28 -46.39
N GLU A 133 -31.47 32.18 -47.37
CA GLU A 133 -30.95 32.01 -48.74
C GLU A 133 -29.47 31.61 -48.79
N GLU A 134 -28.63 32.15 -47.89
CA GLU A 134 -27.20 31.82 -47.78
C GLU A 134 -26.92 30.37 -47.34
N GLU A 135 -27.81 29.74 -46.55
CA GLU A 135 -27.66 28.31 -46.20
C GLU A 135 -28.04 27.40 -47.37
N MET A 136 -28.91 27.87 -48.27
CA MET A 136 -29.26 27.12 -49.48
C MET A 136 -28.16 27.22 -50.54
N GLU A 137 -27.53 28.38 -50.70
CA GLU A 137 -26.36 28.55 -51.59
C GLU A 137 -25.16 27.72 -51.12
N MET A 138 -24.91 27.65 -49.80
CA MET A 138 -23.87 26.79 -49.23
C MET A 138 -24.16 25.29 -49.46
N ASP A 139 -25.42 24.86 -49.26
CA ASP A 139 -25.84 23.47 -49.53
C ASP A 139 -25.69 23.12 -51.03
N GLU A 140 -25.90 24.08 -51.95
CA GLU A 140 -25.75 23.92 -53.40
C GLU A 140 -24.27 23.91 -53.85
N GLU A 141 -23.43 24.76 -53.27
CA GLU A 141 -21.98 24.77 -53.52
C GLU A 141 -21.31 23.47 -53.04
N ASP A 142 -21.68 22.97 -51.87
CA ASP A 142 -21.18 21.70 -51.34
C ASP A 142 -21.60 20.50 -52.22
N ALA A 143 -22.84 20.52 -52.74
CA ALA A 143 -23.31 19.51 -53.69
C ALA A 143 -22.53 19.57 -55.03
N TYR A 144 -22.23 20.77 -55.52
CA TYR A 144 -21.42 20.97 -56.72
C TYR A 144 -19.97 20.48 -56.52
N VAL A 145 -19.39 20.72 -55.35
CA VAL A 145 -18.06 20.22 -54.98
C VAL A 145 -18.06 18.68 -54.91
N GLU A 146 -19.06 18.06 -54.30
CA GLU A 146 -19.17 16.60 -54.25
C GLU A 146 -19.30 15.98 -55.65
N GLU A 147 -20.03 16.62 -56.57
CA GLU A 147 -20.18 16.18 -57.94
C GLU A 147 -18.89 16.38 -58.76
N PHE A 148 -18.17 17.49 -58.54
CA PHE A 148 -16.89 17.78 -59.18
C PHE A 148 -15.78 16.79 -58.79
N PHE A 149 -15.77 16.33 -57.53
CA PHE A 149 -14.79 15.36 -57.04
C PHE A 149 -15.23 13.89 -57.14
N LYS A 150 -16.43 13.60 -57.67
CA LYS A 150 -16.91 12.22 -57.85
C LYS A 150 -16.08 11.42 -58.85
N ASP A 151 -15.55 12.05 -59.90
CA ASP A 151 -14.76 11.39 -60.94
C ASP A 151 -13.25 11.31 -60.63
N THR A 152 -12.80 11.89 -59.51
CA THR A 152 -11.39 11.88 -59.07
C THR A 152 -11.13 11.04 -57.83
N LYS A 153 -12.12 10.27 -57.35
CA LYS A 153 -11.92 9.28 -56.29
C LYS A 153 -11.34 7.98 -56.88
N PRO A 154 -10.05 7.65 -56.67
CA PRO A 154 -9.59 6.28 -56.84
C PRO A 154 -10.35 5.39 -55.83
N GLU A 155 -10.83 4.24 -56.30
CA GLU A 155 -11.42 3.20 -55.47
C GLU A 155 -10.52 2.86 -54.28
N GLU A 156 -11.16 2.74 -53.12
CA GLU A 156 -10.62 2.53 -51.79
C GLU A 156 -9.75 1.27 -51.68
N GLU A 157 -8.57 1.35 -51.04
CA GLU A 157 -8.09 0.25 -50.18
C GLU A 157 -7.41 0.78 -48.91
N GLU A 158 -8.01 0.39 -47.78
CA GLU A 158 -7.48 0.26 -46.41
C GLU A 158 -7.09 1.52 -45.59
N ALA A 159 -8.10 1.95 -44.83
CA ALA A 159 -8.03 2.25 -43.39
C ALA A 159 -6.70 1.93 -42.67
N GLN A 160 -5.98 2.99 -42.31
CA GLN A 160 -5.44 3.28 -40.97
C GLN A 160 -5.10 2.07 -40.07
N LYS A 161 -3.82 1.68 -40.03
CA LYS A 161 -3.22 1.12 -38.80
C LYS A 161 -2.52 2.24 -38.03
N ALA A 162 -3.16 2.71 -36.96
CA ALA A 162 -2.52 3.57 -35.97
C ALA A 162 -1.23 2.92 -35.42
N PRO A 163 -0.11 3.65 -35.28
CA PRO A 163 1.08 3.10 -34.64
C PRO A 163 0.81 2.82 -33.17
N LYS A 164 1.19 1.62 -32.70
CA LYS A 164 1.05 1.18 -31.30
C LYS A 164 1.89 2.06 -30.37
N PRO A 165 1.38 2.50 -29.21
CA PRO A 165 2.10 3.39 -28.30
C PRO A 165 3.03 2.64 -27.34
N ASP A 166 3.87 1.71 -27.83
CA ASP A 166 4.76 0.91 -26.97
C ASP A 166 6.20 0.77 -27.53
N GLN A 167 6.69 1.80 -28.23
CA GLN A 167 8.11 1.84 -28.61
C GLN A 167 8.86 2.81 -27.69
N ASN A 168 9.82 2.27 -26.95
CA ASN A 168 10.72 3.03 -26.07
C ASN A 168 11.40 4.15 -26.88
N ALA A 169 11.25 5.40 -26.45
CA ALA A 169 11.78 6.59 -27.13
C ALA A 169 13.32 6.60 -27.27
N PHE A 170 14.03 5.72 -26.56
CA PHE A 170 15.48 5.57 -26.60
C PHE A 170 15.96 4.46 -27.54
N ALA A 171 15.06 3.67 -28.14
CA ALA A 171 15.45 2.61 -29.08
C ALA A 171 15.99 3.18 -30.41
N LEU A 172 15.80 4.47 -30.68
CA LEU A 172 16.29 5.16 -31.88
C LEU A 172 17.67 5.84 -31.67
N LEU A 173 18.21 5.80 -30.46
CA LEU A 173 19.56 6.31 -30.19
C LEU A 173 20.53 5.13 -30.35
N GLU A 174 21.18 5.08 -31.51
CA GLU A 174 22.33 4.18 -31.73
C GLU A 174 23.38 4.46 -30.64
N GLU A 175 23.77 3.41 -29.92
CA GLU A 175 24.85 3.43 -28.94
C GLU A 175 26.14 3.80 -29.67
N THR A 176 26.46 5.08 -29.69
CA THR A 176 27.78 5.56 -30.09
C THR A 176 28.71 5.33 -28.91
N GLU A 177 29.42 4.20 -28.95
CA GLU A 177 30.63 3.96 -28.15
C GLU A 177 31.63 5.11 -28.34
N ALA A 178 32.05 5.73 -27.24
CA ALA A 178 33.23 6.57 -27.13
C ALA A 178 33.85 6.39 -25.73
#